data_AF-A0A1E3PU10-F1
#
_entry.id   AF-A0A1E3PU10-F1
#
_cell.length_a   1.000
_cell.length_b   1.000
_cell.length_c   1.000
_cell.angle_alpha   90.00
_cell.angle_beta   90.00
_cell.angle_gamma   90.00
#
_symmetry.space_group_name_H-M   'P 1'
#
loop_
_entity.id
_entity.type
_entity.pdbx_description
1 polymer ?
#
loop_
_entity_poly.entity_id
_entity_poly.type
_entity_poly.pdbx_seq_one_letter_code
_entity_poly.pdbx_strand_id
1 'polypeptide(L)'
;MDFWAPFQEAAGVHDVGEVFDGDLSYGCPYQENLNGVLNYPMYYPVIRVSQYDYAQVLKPRHYSPRVLPRNQDIPRLPSYTSDESLITNAIASLYSQMAFIIYYGQEQELSGGNDPYNREELCCTCYSTTSTL
;
A
#
# COMPACT_ATOMS: atom_id res chain seq x y z
N MET A 1 -15.33 19.23 6.18
CA MET A 1 -15.14 18.37 4.99
C MET A 1 -16.52 17.95 4.57
N ASP A 2 -17.10 18.68 3.62
CA ASP A 2 -18.56 18.74 3.53
C ASP A 2 -19.12 17.73 2.51
N PHE A 3 -18.23 17.04 1.79
CA PHE A 3 -18.56 16.04 0.78
C PHE A 3 -18.49 14.59 1.30
N TRP A 4 -17.41 14.23 2.02
CA TRP A 4 -17.12 12.84 2.36
C TRP A 4 -18.08 12.24 3.39
N ALA A 5 -18.44 12.98 4.44
CA ALA A 5 -19.34 12.45 5.47
C ALA A 5 -20.75 12.10 4.92
N PRO A 6 -21.43 12.99 4.16
CA PRO A 6 -22.70 12.64 3.52
C PRO A 6 -22.57 11.51 2.49
N PHE A 7 -21.46 11.44 1.76
CA PHE A 7 -21.19 10.37 0.80
C PHE A 7 -21.08 9.00 1.49
N GLN A 8 -20.27 8.92 2.56
CA GLN A 8 -20.09 7.73 3.37
C GLN A 8 -21.43 7.27 3.97
N GLU A 9 -22.20 8.19 4.54
CA GLU A 9 -23.52 7.90 5.12
C GLU A 9 -24.49 7.36 4.07
N ALA A 10 -24.53 7.96 2.88
CA ALA A 10 -25.39 7.52 1.78
C ALA A 10 -24.96 6.15 1.21
N ALA A 11 -23.66 5.84 1.19
CA ALA A 11 -23.15 4.56 0.73
C ALA A 11 -23.53 3.41 1.67
N GLY A 12 -23.57 3.67 2.99
CA GLY A 12 -23.99 2.69 4.00
C GLY A 12 -23.05 1.48 4.13
N VAL A 13 -21.83 1.58 3.61
CA VAL A 13 -20.80 0.52 3.62
C VAL A 13 -19.44 1.12 3.97
N HIS A 14 -18.46 0.26 4.28
CA HIS A 14 -17.10 0.70 4.58
C HIS A 14 -16.43 1.35 3.36
N ASP A 15 -15.91 2.56 3.53
CA ASP A 15 -15.16 3.27 2.51
C ASP A 15 -13.67 3.41 2.85
N VAL A 16 -12.86 3.37 1.80
CA VAL A 16 -11.42 3.59 1.88
C VAL A 16 -11.06 4.67 0.88
N GLY A 17 -10.68 5.84 1.40
CA GLY A 17 -10.25 6.97 0.58
C GLY A 17 -8.81 6.83 0.10
N GLU A 18 -8.57 7.20 -1.15
CA GLU A 18 -7.24 7.43 -1.67
C GLU A 18 -6.83 8.88 -1.42
N VAL A 19 -5.98 9.11 -0.42
CA VAL A 19 -5.35 10.41 -0.17
C VAL A 19 -3.87 10.28 -0.51
N PHE A 20 -3.48 10.63 -1.73
CA PHE A 20 -2.14 10.41 -2.25
C PHE A 20 -1.11 11.41 -1.70
N ASP A 21 -0.84 11.31 -0.39
CA ASP A 21 0.11 12.15 0.33
C ASP A 21 0.86 11.35 1.40
N GLY A 22 2.16 11.63 1.57
CA GLY A 22 3.00 11.00 2.59
C GLY A 22 2.94 11.68 3.96
N ASP A 23 2.33 12.87 4.05
CA ASP A 23 2.19 13.63 5.28
C ASP A 23 0.96 13.19 6.08
N LEU A 24 1.21 12.65 7.27
CA LEU A 24 0.16 12.25 8.20
C LEU A 24 -0.70 13.43 8.67
N SER A 25 -0.14 14.63 8.75
CA SER A 25 -0.92 15.82 9.13
C SER A 25 -1.92 16.24 8.06
N TYR A 26 -1.70 15.81 6.81
CA TYR A 26 -2.62 16.02 5.69
C TYR A 26 -3.59 14.85 5.52
N GLY A 27 -3.09 13.62 5.55
CA GLY A 27 -3.90 12.42 5.29
C GLY A 27 -4.82 11.99 6.44
N CYS A 28 -4.34 12.04 7.70
CA CYS A 28 -5.12 11.57 8.86
C CYS A 28 -6.45 12.31 9.07
N PRO A 29 -6.56 13.64 8.89
CA PRO A 29 -7.83 14.36 9.05
C PRO A 29 -8.97 13.84 8.15
N TYR A 30 -8.68 13.21 7.02
CA TYR A 30 -9.73 12.60 6.17
C TYR A 30 -10.46 11.44 6.87
N GLN A 31 -9.82 10.76 7.82
CA GLN A 31 -10.43 9.70 8.61
C GLN A 31 -11.48 10.19 9.61
N GLU A 32 -11.66 11.51 9.79
CA GLU A 32 -12.80 12.06 10.53
C GLU A 32 -14.12 11.88 9.76
N ASN A 33 -14.04 11.72 8.43
CA ASN A 33 -15.21 11.67 7.53
C ASN A 33 -15.25 10.42 6.64
N LEU A 34 -14.20 9.60 6.67
CA LEU A 34 -14.06 8.33 5.96
C LEU A 34 -13.67 7.24 6.96
N ASN A 35 -14.12 6.00 6.74
CA ASN A 35 -13.82 4.88 7.64
C ASN A 35 -12.33 4.46 7.57
N GLY A 36 -11.72 4.62 6.40
CA GLY A 36 -10.31 4.32 6.15
C GLY A 36 -9.71 5.24 5.10
N VAL A 37 -8.38 5.36 5.13
CA VAL A 37 -7.59 5.97 4.04
C VAL A 37 -6.38 5.09 3.73
N LEU A 38 -5.93 5.12 2.47
CA LEU A 38 -4.71 4.43 2.04
C LEU A 38 -3.48 5.00 2.76
N ASN A 39 -2.59 4.10 3.17
CA ASN A 39 -1.39 4.38 3.95
C ASN A 39 -0.19 4.79 3.09
N TYR A 40 -0.35 5.83 2.31
CA TYR A 40 0.76 6.45 1.58
C TYR A 40 1.90 6.94 2.48
N PRO A 41 1.67 7.39 3.73
CA PRO A 41 2.78 7.67 4.65
C PRO A 41 3.67 6.46 4.92
N MET A 42 3.13 5.24 4.88
CA MET A 42 3.90 4.00 5.02
C MET A 42 4.54 3.50 3.73
N TYR A 43 4.14 4.01 2.55
CA TYR A 43 4.72 3.62 1.27
C TYR A 43 6.24 3.88 1.23
N TYR A 44 6.66 5.10 1.59
CA TYR A 44 8.07 5.51 1.50
C TYR A 44 9.00 4.79 2.50
N PRO A 45 8.61 4.54 3.75
CA PRO A 45 9.40 3.73 4.67
C PRO A 45 9.50 2.26 4.27
N VAL A 46 8.43 1.65 3.74
CA VAL A 46 8.42 0.22 3.36
C VAL A 46 9.33 -0.06 2.15
N ILE A 47 9.45 0.87 1.20
CA ILE A 47 10.45 0.75 0.12
C ILE A 47 11.88 0.92 0.66
N ARG A 48 12.06 1.69 1.74
CA ARG A 48 13.36 1.96 2.37
C ARG A 48 13.79 0.93 3.42
N VAL A 49 13.16 -0.24 3.46
CA VAL A 49 13.60 -1.36 4.33
C VAL A 49 14.83 -2.02 3.70
N SER A 50 15.91 -1.26 3.63
CA SER A 50 17.31 -1.68 3.68
C SER A 50 18.16 -0.71 4.51
N GLN A 51 17.59 0.41 5.01
CA GLN A 51 18.39 1.47 5.66
C GLN A 51 17.82 2.09 6.94
N TYR A 52 16.56 1.84 7.33
CA TYR A 52 15.98 2.46 8.54
C TYR A 52 15.26 1.49 9.47
N ASP A 53 15.43 1.76 10.77
CA ASP A 53 14.81 1.03 11.88
C ASP A 53 13.28 1.02 11.76
N TYR A 54 12.73 -0.15 11.44
CA TYR A 54 11.30 -0.41 11.32
C TYR A 54 10.53 0.03 12.58
N ALA A 55 11.19 0.06 13.75
CA ALA A 55 10.60 0.52 15.01
C ALA A 55 10.31 2.03 15.06
N GLN A 56 11.02 2.86 14.28
CA GLN A 56 10.75 4.31 14.20
C GLN A 56 9.46 4.61 13.43
N VAL A 57 9.12 3.74 12.48
CA VAL A 57 7.96 3.85 11.59
C VAL A 57 6.68 3.39 12.29
N LEU A 58 6.77 2.37 13.15
CA LEU A 58 5.63 1.78 13.89
C LEU A 58 5.19 2.56 15.14
N LYS A 59 5.65 3.81 15.36
CA LYS A 59 5.14 4.56 16.53
C LYS A 59 3.62 4.67 16.43
N PRO A 60 2.88 4.31 17.50
CA PRO A 60 1.42 4.19 17.46
C PRO A 60 0.82 5.59 17.32
N ARG A 61 0.65 6.04 16.09
CA ARG A 61 -0.12 7.24 15.80
C ARG A 61 -1.58 6.80 15.77
N HIS A 62 -2.38 7.43 16.63
CA HIS A 62 -3.80 7.14 16.89
C HIS A 62 -4.70 7.11 15.65
N TYR A 63 -4.18 7.53 14.50
CA TYR A 63 -4.80 7.51 13.19
C TYR A 63 -3.83 6.82 12.24
N SER A 64 -3.81 5.50 12.25
CA SER A 64 -3.02 4.73 11.29
C SER A 64 -3.88 4.51 10.06
N PRO A 65 -3.49 5.04 8.88
CA PRO A 65 -4.12 4.65 7.64
C PRO A 65 -4.01 3.13 7.50
N ARG A 66 -5.10 2.49 7.08
CA ARG A 66 -5.30 1.07 7.40
C ARG A 66 -4.78 0.11 6.35
N VAL A 67 -4.30 0.64 5.22
CA VAL A 67 -4.09 -0.13 4.00
C VAL A 67 -2.87 0.38 3.25
N LEU A 68 -1.78 -0.36 3.25
CA LEU A 68 -0.60 -0.02 2.44
C LEU A 68 -0.93 -0.07 0.94
N PRO A 69 -0.80 1.04 0.19
CA PRO A 69 -1.11 1.06 -1.23
C PRO A 69 0.08 0.48 -1.99
N ARG A 70 -0.09 -0.73 -2.48
CA ARG A 70 0.59 -1.18 -3.69
C ARG A 70 -0.47 -1.06 -4.78
N ASN A 71 -0.20 -0.32 -5.84
CA ASN A 71 -1.20 0.00 -6.85
C ASN A 71 -0.57 0.32 -8.21
N GLN A 72 -1.44 0.65 -9.16
CA GLN A 72 -1.11 1.00 -10.52
C GLN A 72 -0.45 2.39 -10.70
N ASP A 73 -0.38 3.22 -9.67
CA ASP A 73 0.10 4.60 -9.77
C ASP A 73 1.53 4.79 -9.27
N ILE A 74 2.10 3.72 -8.71
CA ILE A 74 3.46 3.68 -8.17
C ILE A 74 4.26 2.49 -8.73
N PRO A 75 5.59 2.58 -8.85
CA PRO A 75 6.41 1.47 -9.30
C PRO A 75 6.28 0.23 -8.42
N ARG A 76 6.36 -0.96 -9.04
CA ARG A 76 6.36 -2.23 -8.32
C ARG A 76 7.60 -2.36 -7.44
N LEU A 77 7.52 -3.08 -6.32
CA LEU A 77 8.68 -3.24 -5.44
C LEU A 77 9.88 -3.93 -6.11
N PRO A 78 9.68 -4.98 -6.93
CA PRO A 78 10.78 -5.60 -7.66
C PRO A 78 11.45 -4.67 -8.70
N SER A 79 10.88 -3.49 -8.98
CA SER A 79 11.55 -2.45 -9.80
C SER A 79 12.65 -1.70 -9.04
N TYR A 80 12.58 -1.67 -7.70
CA TYR A 80 13.55 -0.97 -6.84
C TYR A 80 14.70 -1.87 -6.39
N THR A 81 14.45 -3.17 -6.22
CA THR A 81 15.43 -4.15 -5.77
C THR A 81 15.08 -5.53 -6.31
N SER A 82 16.10 -6.34 -6.62
CA SER A 82 15.95 -7.75 -6.98
C SER A 82 16.22 -8.70 -5.79
N ASP A 83 16.41 -8.16 -4.58
CA ASP A 83 16.62 -8.95 -3.37
C ASP A 83 15.28 -9.47 -2.83
N GLU A 84 15.00 -10.76 -3.01
CA GLU A 84 13.79 -11.44 -2.54
C GLU A 84 13.58 -11.23 -1.03
N SER A 85 14.64 -11.24 -0.21
CA SER A 85 14.48 -11.07 1.25
C SER A 85 13.93 -9.70 1.60
N LEU A 86 14.35 -8.66 0.90
CA LEU A 86 13.82 -7.30 1.10
C LEU A 86 12.37 -7.21 0.62
N ILE A 87 12.04 -7.86 -0.50
CA ILE A 87 10.68 -7.88 -1.06
C ILE A 87 9.74 -8.63 -0.12
N THR A 88 10.11 -9.82 0.34
CA THR A 88 9.33 -10.62 1.28
C THR A 88 9.17 -9.90 2.61
N ASN A 89 10.22 -9.26 3.15
CA ASN A 89 10.11 -8.49 4.39
C ASN A 89 9.15 -7.30 4.25
N ALA A 90 9.20 -6.58 3.13
CA ALA A 90 8.29 -5.48 2.85
C ALA A 90 6.84 -5.94 2.69
N ILE A 91 6.60 -7.12 2.10
CA ILE A 91 5.27 -7.75 2.02
C ILE A 91 4.83 -8.22 3.42
N ALA A 92 5.70 -8.88 4.17
CA ALA A 92 5.43 -9.33 5.54
C ALA A 92 5.05 -8.16 6.47
N SER A 93 5.66 -7.01 6.23
CA SER A 93 5.37 -5.73 6.89
C SER A 93 3.87 -5.35 6.84
N LEU A 94 3.18 -5.71 5.74
CA LEU A 94 1.75 -5.46 5.52
C LEU A 94 0.88 -6.14 6.56
N TYR A 95 1.26 -7.35 7.01
CA TYR A 95 0.47 -8.13 7.97
C TYR A 95 0.42 -7.53 9.37
N SER A 96 1.27 -6.54 9.66
CA SER A 96 1.19 -5.77 10.91
C SER A 96 0.03 -4.77 10.93
N GLN A 97 -0.67 -4.58 9.80
CA GLN A 97 -1.79 -3.66 9.67
C GLN A 97 -3.15 -4.34 9.90
N MET A 98 -4.16 -3.54 10.27
CA MET A 98 -5.52 -4.05 10.48
C MET A 98 -6.20 -4.55 9.20
N ALA A 99 -5.82 -4.01 8.04
CA ALA A 99 -6.20 -4.48 6.72
C ALA A 99 -4.98 -4.38 5.79
N PHE A 100 -4.93 -5.17 4.73
CA PHE A 100 -3.85 -5.08 3.75
C PHE A 100 -4.38 -5.30 2.34
N ILE A 101 -3.75 -4.62 1.38
CA ILE A 101 -4.01 -4.79 -0.06
C ILE A 101 -2.69 -5.25 -0.70
N ILE A 102 -2.79 -6.27 -1.53
CA ILE A 102 -1.71 -6.72 -2.42
C ILE A 102 -2.16 -6.40 -3.85
N TYR A 103 -1.32 -5.71 -4.61
CA TYR A 103 -1.56 -5.47 -6.03
C TYR A 103 -1.21 -6.71 -6.84
N TYR A 104 -2.05 -7.06 -7.80
CA TYR A 104 -1.90 -8.28 -8.58
C TYR A 104 -0.52 -8.37 -9.25
N GLY A 105 -0.02 -9.58 -9.40
CA GLY A 105 1.29 -9.88 -9.96
C GLY A 105 2.46 -9.51 -9.05
N GLN A 106 2.20 -8.94 -7.88
CA GLN A 106 3.24 -8.84 -6.85
C GLN A 106 3.70 -10.23 -6.40
N GLU A 107 2.75 -11.15 -6.27
CA GLU A 107 2.97 -12.58 -6.00
C GLU A 107 3.71 -13.30 -7.14
N GLN A 108 3.80 -12.69 -8.33
CA GLN A 108 4.49 -13.21 -9.51
C GLN A 108 5.79 -12.43 -9.80
N GLU A 109 6.27 -11.62 -8.85
CA GLU A 109 7.51 -10.83 -8.99
C GLU A 109 7.51 -9.87 -10.20
N LEU A 110 6.33 -9.43 -10.66
CA LEU A 110 6.26 -8.42 -11.70
C LEU A 110 7.04 -7.17 -11.26
N SER A 111 7.85 -6.63 -12.18
CA SER A 111 8.92 -5.66 -11.88
C SER A 111 8.79 -4.34 -12.64
N GLY A 112 7.63 -4.10 -13.26
CA GLY A 112 7.29 -2.85 -13.91
C GLY A 112 7.56 -1.60 -13.07
N GLY A 113 8.16 -0.61 -13.73
CA GLY A 113 8.44 0.72 -13.16
C GLY A 113 7.18 1.58 -13.07
N ASN A 114 7.25 2.84 -13.49
CA ASN A 114 6.05 3.70 -13.52
C ASN A 114 5.03 3.26 -14.59
N ASP A 115 3.81 3.76 -14.47
CA ASP A 115 2.77 3.69 -15.50
C ASP A 115 3.35 4.05 -16.90
N PRO A 116 3.07 3.27 -17.96
CA PRO A 116 2.21 2.08 -18.03
C PRO A 116 2.87 0.74 -17.69
N TYR A 117 4.16 0.74 -17.33
CA TYR A 117 4.93 -0.48 -17.21
C TYR A 117 4.58 -1.33 -15.99
N ASN A 118 3.96 -0.77 -14.95
CA ASN A 118 3.44 -1.51 -13.79
C ASN A 118 2.05 -2.15 -14.02
N ARG A 119 1.52 -2.12 -15.25
CA ARG A 119 0.24 -2.73 -15.63
C ARG A 119 0.44 -3.99 -16.48
N GLU A 120 1.45 -4.79 -16.16
CA GLU A 120 1.73 -6.02 -16.92
C GLU A 120 0.60 -7.05 -16.78
N GLU A 121 0.49 -7.94 -17.76
CA GLU A 121 -0.59 -8.92 -17.84
C GLU A 121 -0.31 -10.12 -16.92
N LEU A 122 -1.18 -10.35 -15.93
CA LEU A 122 -1.06 -11.50 -15.02
C LEU A 122 -1.17 -12.84 -15.76
N CYS A 123 -1.97 -12.90 -16.83
CA CYS A 123 -2.19 -14.14 -17.58
C CYS A 123 -0.90 -14.67 -18.22
N CYS A 124 0.08 -13.80 -18.53
CA CYS A 124 1.37 -14.19 -19.10
C CYS A 124 2.26 -14.95 -18.11
N THR A 125 1.96 -14.93 -16.81
CA THR A 125 2.73 -15.69 -15.80
C THR A 125 2.26 -17.14 -15.67
N CYS A 126 1.25 -17.55 -16.45
CA CYS A 126 0.57 -18.84 -16.35
C CYS A 126 0.01 -19.13 -14.95
N TYR A 127 -0.21 -18.10 -14.12
CA TYR A 127 -0.68 -18.22 -12.74
C TYR A 127 0.18 -19.19 -11.91
N SER A 128 1.50 -19.12 -12.07
CA SER A 128 2.42 -20.00 -11.35
C SER A 128 2.22 -19.92 -9.83
N THR A 129 2.04 -21.07 -9.18
CA THR A 129 1.92 -21.17 -7.71
C THR A 129 3.23 -21.57 -7.04
N THR A 130 4.36 -21.51 -7.75
CA THR A 130 5.69 -21.89 -7.24
C THR A 130 6.59 -20.70 -6.93
N SER A 131 6.04 -19.49 -6.98
CA SER A 131 6.74 -18.27 -6.57
C SER A 131 7.20 -18.37 -5.11
N THR A 132 8.33 -17.75 -4.78
CA THR A 132 8.92 -17.74 -3.43
C THR A 132 8.46 -16.54 -2.59
N LEU A 133 7.71 -15.59 -3.17
CA LEU A 133 7.11 -14.44 -2.49
C LEU A 133 5.83 -14.74 -1.71
#